data_AF-A0A354QS46-F1
#
_entry.id   AF-A0A354QS46-F1
#
_cell.length_a   1.000
_cell.length_b   1.000
_cell.length_c   1.000
_cell.angle_alpha   90.00
_cell.angle_beta   90.00
_cell.angle_gamma   90.00
#
_symmetry.space_group_name_H-M   'P 1'
#
loop_
_entity.id
_entity.type
_entity.pdbx_description
1 polymer ?
#
loop_
_entity_poly.entity_id
_entity_poly.type
_entity_poly.pdbx_seq_one_letter_code
_entity_poly.pdbx_strand_id
1 'polypeptide(L)'
;MKDLYLMRHGQTFFNQEGLVQGACDSPLTELGQEQARQAGAYLKERSIRFGRLYSSTQERASDTLELVSGRTDYTRLKGIKEWNFGLFEAQPEDLQPKFRPGAISFEDLFVPYGGEGVDQVGERVLVTLTEVMEQAGAEPVLAVSHGGAMW
;
A
#
# COMPACT_ATOMS: atom_id res chain seq x y z
N MET A 1 -20.81 12.69 5.30
CA MET A 1 -19.34 12.63 5.22
C MET A 1 -18.98 11.18 4.92
N LYS A 2 -18.01 10.94 4.04
CA LYS A 2 -17.53 9.58 3.72
C LYS A 2 -16.08 9.51 4.18
N ASP A 3 -15.75 8.50 4.98
CA ASP A 3 -14.41 8.38 5.56
C ASP A 3 -13.64 7.26 4.89
N LEU A 4 -12.41 7.59 4.45
CA LEU A 4 -11.45 6.63 3.93
C LEU A 4 -10.34 6.43 4.96
N TYR A 5 -10.17 5.19 5.41
CA TYR A 5 -9.03 4.75 6.18
C TYR A 5 -8.05 4.11 5.21
N LEU A 6 -6.90 4.76 5.03
CA LEU A 6 -5.83 4.27 4.18
C LEU A 6 -4.69 3.75 5.07
N MET A 7 -4.28 2.51 4.87
CA MET A 7 -3.35 1.80 5.74
C MET A 7 -2.21 1.19 4.92
N ARG A 8 -0.98 1.30 5.41
CA ARG A 8 0.16 0.56 4.86
C ARG A 8 0.09 -0.90 5.29
N HIS A 9 0.50 -1.82 4.42
CA HIS A 9 0.81 -3.20 4.83
C HIS A 9 1.81 -3.26 6.01
N GLY A 10 1.77 -4.35 6.78
CA GLY A 10 2.74 -4.63 7.86
C GLY A 10 4.16 -4.89 7.33
N GLN A 11 5.14 -4.94 8.22
CA GLN A 11 6.53 -5.25 7.84
C GLN A 11 6.64 -6.58 7.08
N THR A 12 7.44 -6.58 6.03
CA THR A 12 7.74 -7.76 5.21
C THR A 12 9.19 -8.17 5.31
N PHE A 13 9.52 -9.37 4.81
CA PHE A 13 10.90 -9.86 4.74
C PHE A 13 11.82 -8.87 4.01
N PHE A 14 11.40 -8.31 2.87
CA PHE A 14 12.25 -7.33 2.16
C PHE A 14 12.40 -6.01 2.93
N ASN A 15 11.39 -5.59 3.71
CA ASN A 15 11.59 -4.42 4.58
C ASN A 15 12.63 -4.71 5.68
N GLN A 16 12.65 -5.93 6.21
CA GLN A 16 13.63 -6.34 7.22
C GLN A 16 15.05 -6.37 6.64
N GLU A 17 15.19 -6.81 5.38
CA GLU A 17 16.48 -6.91 4.68
C GLU A 17 16.91 -5.61 3.98
N GLY A 18 16.11 -4.53 4.03
CA GLY A 18 16.42 -3.28 3.35
C GLY A 18 16.42 -3.38 1.81
N LEU A 19 15.52 -4.22 1.27
CA LEU A 19 15.33 -4.44 -0.16
C LEU A 19 14.08 -3.72 -0.68
N VAL A 20 14.19 -3.13 -1.86
CA VAL A 20 13.07 -2.53 -2.58
C VAL A 20 12.12 -3.64 -3.04
N GLN A 21 10.82 -3.48 -2.79
CA GLN A 21 9.79 -4.42 -3.28
C GLN A 21 9.14 -3.96 -4.57
N GLY A 22 8.57 -2.77 -4.57
CA GLY A 22 7.78 -2.31 -5.70
C GLY A 22 6.67 -3.28 -6.09
N ALA A 23 6.65 -3.67 -7.37
CA ALA A 23 5.73 -4.66 -7.93
C ALA A 23 5.98 -6.08 -7.43
N CYS A 24 7.23 -6.46 -7.13
CA CYS A 24 7.54 -7.75 -6.52
C CYS A 24 7.04 -7.82 -5.07
N ASP A 25 7.01 -9.03 -4.51
CA ASP A 25 6.40 -9.29 -3.21
C ASP A 25 7.30 -10.11 -2.29
N SER A 26 7.07 -9.96 -1.00
CA SER A 26 7.71 -10.77 0.04
C SER A 26 6.75 -10.93 1.22
N PRO A 27 6.77 -12.06 1.92
CA PRO A 27 5.81 -12.34 2.98
C PRO A 27 5.95 -11.36 4.15
N LEU A 28 4.86 -11.17 4.90
CA LEU A 28 4.91 -10.48 6.18
C LEU A 28 5.86 -11.20 7.15
N THR A 29 6.65 -10.44 7.91
CA THR A 29 7.39 -11.00 9.05
C THR A 29 6.43 -11.31 10.20
N GLU A 30 6.88 -12.05 11.21
CA GLU A 30 6.11 -12.22 12.45
C GLU A 30 5.74 -10.86 13.07
N LEU A 31 6.66 -9.90 13.02
CA LEU A 31 6.41 -8.53 13.45
C LEU A 31 5.35 -7.84 12.58
N GLY A 32 5.40 -7.99 11.26
CA GLY A 32 4.38 -7.44 10.36
C GLY A 32 2.99 -7.98 10.59
N GLN A 33 2.89 -9.28 10.88
CA GLN A 33 1.61 -9.88 11.25
C GLN A 33 1.10 -9.35 12.59
N GLU A 34 1.99 -9.18 13.58
CA GLU A 34 1.62 -8.63 14.88
C GLU A 34 1.19 -7.16 14.78
N GLN A 35 1.87 -6.36 13.96
CA GLN A 35 1.47 -4.98 13.65
C GLN A 35 0.04 -4.94 13.09
N ALA A 36 -0.30 -5.83 12.16
CA ALA A 36 -1.63 -5.93 11.57
C ALA A 36 -2.69 -6.29 12.64
N ARG A 37 -2.41 -7.28 13.50
CA ARG A 37 -3.31 -7.66 14.60
C ARG A 37 -3.53 -6.52 15.60
N GLN A 38 -2.47 -5.78 15.95
CA GLN A 38 -2.56 -4.63 16.86
C GLN A 38 -3.40 -3.50 16.25
N ALA A 39 -3.22 -3.22 14.96
CA ALA A 39 -4.05 -2.25 14.25
C ALA A 39 -5.53 -2.68 14.24
N GLY A 40 -5.82 -3.96 13.99
CA GLY A 40 -7.17 -4.51 14.10
C GLY A 40 -7.78 -4.35 15.50
N ALA A 41 -7.00 -4.66 16.55
CA ALA A 41 -7.43 -4.49 17.93
C ALA A 41 -7.73 -3.01 18.27
N TYR A 42 -6.87 -2.09 17.83
CA TYR A 42 -7.04 -0.65 18.00
C TYR A 42 -8.34 -0.13 17.36
N LEU A 43 -8.63 -0.58 16.14
CA LEU A 43 -9.85 -0.22 15.41
C LEU A 43 -11.10 -0.75 16.10
N LYS A 44 -11.05 -1.99 16.59
CA LYS A 44 -12.14 -2.63 17.34
C LYS A 44 -12.42 -1.93 18.67
N GLU A 45 -11.38 -1.57 19.41
CA GLU A 45 -11.50 -0.83 20.69
C GLU A 45 -12.26 0.50 20.50
N ARG A 46 -12.04 1.18 19.37
CA ARG A 46 -12.72 2.43 18.99
C ARG A 46 -14.09 2.23 18.37
N SER A 47 -14.58 1.00 18.30
CA SER A 47 -15.84 0.66 17.66
C SER A 47 -15.93 1.12 16.20
N ILE A 48 -14.80 1.21 15.49
CA ILE A 48 -14.76 1.54 14.07
C ILE A 48 -15.18 0.30 13.28
N ARG A 49 -16.24 0.44 12.48
CA ARG A 49 -16.76 -0.63 11.61
C ARG A 49 -16.67 -0.20 10.16
N PHE A 50 -16.16 -1.09 9.32
CA PHE A 50 -15.99 -0.83 7.89
C PHE A 50 -17.07 -1.52 7.07
N GLY A 51 -17.78 -0.74 6.26
CA GLY A 51 -18.79 -1.28 5.36
C GLY A 51 -18.18 -1.94 4.13
N ARG A 52 -17.02 -1.45 3.68
CA ARG A 52 -16.29 -1.98 2.52
C ARG A 52 -14.80 -2.06 2.81
N LEU A 53 -14.18 -3.10 2.27
CA LEU A 53 -12.77 -3.41 2.43
C LEU A 53 -12.10 -3.55 1.05
N TYR A 54 -10.93 -2.95 0.92
CA TYR A 54 -10.13 -2.98 -0.30
C TYR A 54 -8.66 -3.23 0.03
N SER A 55 -7.97 -3.92 -0.87
CA SER A 55 -6.53 -4.14 -0.78
C SER A 55 -5.86 -3.93 -2.13
N SER A 56 -4.59 -3.54 -2.13
CA SER A 56 -3.73 -3.78 -3.29
C SER A 56 -3.75 -5.26 -3.68
N THR A 57 -3.48 -5.55 -4.95
CA THR A 57 -3.31 -6.94 -5.39
C THR A 57 -2.06 -7.62 -4.82
N GLN A 58 -1.15 -6.93 -4.14
CA GLN A 58 0.01 -7.56 -3.51
C GLN A 58 -0.41 -8.35 -2.25
N GLU A 59 0.16 -9.53 -2.08
CA GLU A 59 -0.14 -10.50 -1.00
C GLU A 59 0.08 -9.86 0.36
N ARG A 60 1.23 -9.19 0.57
CA ARG A 60 1.52 -8.46 1.82
C ARG A 60 0.41 -7.49 2.26
N ALA A 61 -0.26 -6.84 1.32
CA ALA A 61 -1.37 -5.93 1.62
C ALA A 61 -2.67 -6.69 1.92
N SER A 62 -2.92 -7.77 1.17
CA SER A 62 -4.08 -8.64 1.37
C SER A 62 -4.02 -9.35 2.72
N ASP A 63 -2.87 -9.95 3.07
CA ASP A 63 -2.63 -10.59 4.36
C ASP A 63 -2.78 -9.60 5.52
N THR A 64 -2.25 -8.37 5.35
CA THR A 64 -2.42 -7.32 6.35
C THR A 64 -3.91 -6.99 6.55
N LEU A 65 -4.66 -6.83 5.47
CA LEU A 65 -6.09 -6.52 5.54
C LEU A 65 -6.87 -7.64 6.24
N GLU A 66 -6.57 -8.90 5.92
CA GLU A 66 -7.22 -10.06 6.53
C GLU A 66 -6.94 -10.13 8.03
N LEU A 67 -5.70 -9.87 8.46
CA LEU A 67 -5.32 -9.83 9.87
C LEU A 67 -5.96 -8.66 10.63
N VAL A 68 -6.06 -7.50 9.99
CA VAL A 68 -6.66 -6.28 10.58
C VAL A 68 -8.17 -6.43 10.73
N SER A 69 -8.84 -6.95 9.71
CA SER A 69 -10.30 -6.95 9.61
C SER A 69 -10.94 -8.26 10.08
N GLY A 70 -10.20 -9.37 10.08
CA GLY A 70 -10.73 -10.72 10.28
C GLY A 70 -11.69 -11.17 9.16
N ARG A 71 -11.62 -10.53 7.98
CA ARG A 71 -12.56 -10.70 6.87
C ARG A 71 -11.82 -11.04 5.58
N THR A 72 -12.46 -11.88 4.76
CA THR A 72 -12.01 -12.27 3.42
C THR A 72 -12.92 -11.76 2.31
N ASP A 73 -14.02 -11.09 2.66
CA ASP A 73 -14.94 -10.43 1.73
C ASP A 73 -14.46 -9.00 1.41
N TYR A 74 -13.41 -8.91 0.59
CA TYR A 74 -12.82 -7.65 0.15
C TYR A 74 -12.53 -7.64 -1.36
N THR A 75 -12.34 -6.46 -1.93
CA THR A 75 -11.98 -6.31 -3.35
C THR A 75 -10.51 -5.96 -3.50
N ARG A 76 -9.79 -6.69 -4.36
CA ARG A 76 -8.40 -6.38 -4.71
C ARG A 76 -8.35 -5.39 -5.88
N LEU A 77 -7.60 -4.30 -5.70
CA LEU A 77 -7.54 -3.17 -6.63
C LEU A 77 -6.12 -3.01 -7.17
N LYS A 78 -5.99 -2.98 -8.50
CA LYS A 78 -4.69 -2.77 -9.17
C LYS A 78 -4.18 -1.34 -9.01
N GLY A 79 -5.06 -0.35 -8.96
CA GLY A 79 -4.64 1.05 -8.96
C GLY A 79 -4.04 1.55 -7.65
N ILE A 80 -4.17 0.79 -6.55
CA ILE A 80 -3.51 1.09 -5.26
C ILE A 80 -2.31 0.18 -4.97
N LYS A 81 -1.75 -0.46 -6.00
CA LYS A 81 -0.48 -1.20 -5.90
C LYS A 81 0.67 -0.27 -5.55
N GLU A 82 1.74 -0.84 -4.97
CA GLU A 82 2.99 -0.10 -4.81
C GLU A 82 3.54 0.39 -6.16
N TRP A 83 4.35 1.44 -6.09
CA TRP A 83 5.17 1.94 -7.19
C TRP A 83 6.02 0.80 -7.81
N ASN A 84 5.96 0.62 -9.13
CA ASN A 84 6.92 -0.25 -9.85
C ASN A 84 8.30 0.42 -9.90
N PHE A 85 9.30 -0.18 -9.27
CA PHE A 85 10.67 0.35 -9.24
C PHE A 85 11.56 -0.21 -10.34
N GLY A 86 11.03 -1.03 -11.26
CA GLY A 86 11.77 -1.55 -12.41
C GLY A 86 12.96 -2.40 -11.98
N LEU A 87 14.15 -2.14 -12.55
CA LEU A 87 15.38 -2.89 -12.24
C LEU A 87 15.84 -2.82 -10.78
N PHE A 88 15.28 -1.93 -9.96
CA PHE A 88 15.62 -1.82 -8.55
C PHE A 88 14.85 -2.78 -7.65
N GLU A 89 13.83 -3.48 -8.15
CA GLU A 89 13.11 -4.47 -7.34
C GLU A 89 14.01 -5.62 -6.90
N ALA A 90 13.83 -6.06 -5.65
CA ALA A 90 14.68 -7.00 -4.94
C ALA A 90 16.16 -6.57 -4.80
N GLN A 91 16.49 -5.30 -5.05
CA GLN A 91 17.82 -4.74 -4.81
C GLN A 91 17.84 -3.95 -3.50
N PRO A 92 19.03 -3.77 -2.88
CA PRO A 92 19.20 -2.88 -1.74
C PRO A 92 18.66 -1.47 -1.98
N GLU A 93 17.95 -0.91 -1.00
CA GLU A 93 17.32 0.41 -1.09
C GLU A 93 18.32 1.54 -1.38
N ASP A 94 19.58 1.39 -0.96
CA ASP A 94 20.62 2.40 -1.13
C ASP A 94 21.10 2.56 -2.58
N LEU A 95 20.86 1.55 -3.44
CA LEU A 95 21.13 1.57 -4.87
C LEU A 95 20.12 2.40 -5.67
N GLN A 96 18.97 2.75 -5.07
CA GLN A 96 17.99 3.61 -5.73
C GLN A 96 18.60 4.96 -6.12
N PRO A 97 18.14 5.56 -7.23
CA PRO A 97 18.62 6.86 -7.67
C PRO A 97 18.35 7.90 -6.59
N LYS A 98 19.31 8.80 -6.37
CA LYS A 98 19.14 9.90 -5.43
C LYS A 98 18.22 10.95 -6.03
N PHE A 99 17.49 11.65 -5.17
CA PHE A 99 16.64 12.76 -5.59
C PHE A 99 17.45 13.80 -6.34
N ARG A 100 16.83 14.38 -7.38
CA ARG A 100 17.40 15.54 -8.06
C ARG A 100 17.47 16.71 -7.08
N PRO A 101 18.44 17.63 -7.22
CA PRO A 101 18.51 18.81 -6.37
C PRO A 101 17.18 19.58 -6.34
N GLY A 102 16.58 19.74 -5.16
CA GLY A 102 15.30 20.43 -4.97
C GLY A 102 14.05 19.58 -5.21
N ALA A 103 14.19 18.32 -5.65
CA ALA A 103 13.07 17.40 -5.76
C ALA A 103 12.60 16.96 -4.37
N ILE A 104 11.28 16.89 -4.21
CA ILE A 104 10.66 16.29 -3.02
C ILE A 104 10.37 14.81 -3.23
N SER A 105 10.34 14.33 -4.49
CA SER A 105 9.97 12.98 -4.92
C SER A 105 11.04 12.33 -5.80
N PHE A 106 10.80 11.07 -6.17
CA PHE A 106 11.55 10.41 -7.23
C PHE A 106 11.19 10.88 -8.65
N GLU A 107 10.19 11.75 -8.82
CA GLU A 107 9.75 12.27 -10.13
C GLU A 107 9.57 11.12 -11.15
N ASP A 108 10.38 11.10 -12.22
CA ASP A 108 10.42 10.07 -13.26
C ASP A 108 11.70 9.20 -13.19
N LEU A 109 12.45 9.24 -12.09
CA LEU A 109 13.77 8.59 -11.97
C LEU A 109 13.78 7.09 -12.25
N PHE A 110 12.66 6.39 -12.02
CA PHE A 110 12.56 4.95 -12.28
C PHE A 110 12.12 4.60 -13.71
N VAL A 111 11.57 5.56 -14.47
CA VAL A 111 11.05 5.32 -15.83
C VAL A 111 12.11 4.76 -16.79
N PRO A 112 13.35 5.29 -16.84
CA PRO A 112 14.40 4.73 -17.71
C PRO A 112 14.78 3.28 -17.38
N TYR A 113 14.41 2.80 -16.19
CA TYR A 113 14.73 1.47 -15.67
C TYR A 113 13.51 0.53 -15.70
N GLY A 114 12.45 0.89 -16.45
CA GLY A 114 11.22 0.10 -16.57
C GLY A 114 10.26 0.24 -15.38
N GLY A 115 10.50 1.21 -14.50
CA GLY A 115 9.60 1.58 -13.41
C GLY A 115 8.54 2.60 -13.82
N GLU A 116 7.72 3.00 -12.84
CA GLU A 116 6.73 4.07 -12.99
C GLU A 116 7.33 5.45 -12.65
N GLY A 117 6.73 6.52 -13.16
CA GLY A 117 6.90 7.87 -12.64
C GLY A 117 5.87 8.20 -11.55
N VAL A 118 6.17 9.18 -10.71
CA VAL A 118 5.31 9.61 -9.59
C VAL A 118 3.90 9.99 -10.07
N ASP A 119 3.80 10.66 -11.21
CA ASP A 119 2.52 11.10 -11.77
C ASP A 119 1.66 9.89 -12.20
N GLN A 120 2.29 8.84 -12.73
CA GLN A 120 1.58 7.61 -13.12
C GLN A 120 1.00 6.90 -11.90
N VAL A 121 1.78 6.81 -10.81
CA VAL A 121 1.32 6.23 -9.54
C VAL A 121 0.21 7.09 -8.93
N GLY A 122 0.42 8.40 -8.84
CA GLY A 122 -0.54 9.35 -8.30
C GLY A 122 -1.87 9.34 -9.06
N GLU A 123 -1.83 9.35 -10.39
CA GLU A 123 -3.03 9.30 -11.23
C GLU A 123 -3.84 8.01 -10.99
N ARG A 124 -3.19 6.83 -11.04
CA ARG A 124 -3.92 5.57 -10.86
C ARG A 124 -4.47 5.40 -9.44
N VAL A 125 -3.76 5.89 -8.42
CA VAL A 125 -4.24 5.86 -7.03
C VAL A 125 -5.43 6.80 -6.86
N LEU A 126 -5.32 8.03 -7.38
CA LEU A 126 -6.38 9.03 -7.32
C LEU A 126 -7.66 8.50 -7.97
N VAL A 127 -7.59 8.07 -9.24
CA VAL A 127 -8.75 7.54 -9.98
C VAL A 127 -9.40 6.39 -9.21
N THR A 128 -8.59 5.43 -8.75
CA THR A 128 -9.09 4.24 -8.06
C THR A 128 -9.77 4.58 -6.74
N LEU A 129 -9.17 5.46 -5.92
CA LEU A 129 -9.75 5.85 -4.65
C LEU A 129 -10.98 6.74 -4.82
N THR A 130 -11.04 7.58 -5.86
CA THR A 130 -12.25 8.32 -6.23
C THR A 130 -13.39 7.36 -6.54
N GLU A 131 -13.18 6.36 -7.39
CA GLU A 131 -14.20 5.35 -7.73
C GLU A 131 -14.66 4.54 -6.50
N VAL A 132 -13.72 4.17 -5.63
CA VAL A 132 -14.04 3.51 -4.34
C VAL A 132 -14.95 4.39 -3.49
N MET A 133 -14.63 5.68 -3.38
CA MET A 133 -15.38 6.60 -2.54
C MET A 133 -16.72 7.00 -3.15
N GLU A 134 -16.89 6.98 -4.48
CA GLU A 134 -18.19 7.12 -5.13
C GLU A 134 -19.15 6.00 -4.72
N GLN A 135 -18.65 4.76 -4.63
CA GLN A 135 -19.42 3.58 -4.23
C GLN A 135 -19.57 3.40 -2.71
N ALA A 136 -18.86 4.21 -1.91
CA ALA A 136 -18.91 4.12 -0.45
C ALA A 136 -20.28 4.53 0.11
N GLY A 137 -20.73 3.76 1.12
CA GLY A 137 -21.96 4.02 1.85
C GLY A 137 -21.77 5.00 3.01
N ALA A 138 -22.60 4.85 4.06
CA ALA A 138 -22.49 5.63 5.28
C ALA A 138 -21.38 5.14 6.22
N GLU A 139 -21.04 3.85 6.16
CA GLU A 139 -19.95 3.28 6.95
C GLU A 139 -18.59 3.59 6.30
N PRO A 140 -17.53 3.82 7.09
CA PRO A 140 -16.17 4.01 6.61
C PRO A 140 -15.68 2.89 5.69
N VAL A 141 -14.73 3.24 4.81
CA VAL A 141 -14.00 2.30 3.96
C VAL A 141 -12.59 2.10 4.50
N LEU A 142 -12.10 0.86 4.50
CA LEU A 142 -10.68 0.56 4.74
C LEU A 142 -10.03 0.12 3.42
N ALA A 143 -8.91 0.75 3.06
CA ALA A 143 -8.06 0.35 1.95
C ALA A 143 -6.63 0.11 2.45
N VAL A 144 -6.08 -1.08 2.18
CA VAL A 144 -4.68 -1.41 2.49
C VAL A 144 -3.81 -1.28 1.23
N SER A 145 -2.79 -0.44 1.31
CA SER A 145 -1.87 -0.08 0.22
C SER A 145 -0.41 -0.05 0.75
N HIS A 146 0.43 0.79 0.15
CA HIS A 146 1.89 0.74 0.27
C HIS A 146 2.49 2.11 0.54
N GLY A 147 3.75 2.13 0.99
CA GLY A 147 4.41 3.38 1.36
C GLY A 147 4.49 4.36 0.20
N GLY A 148 5.00 3.91 -0.96
CA GLY A 148 5.17 4.78 -2.13
C GLY A 148 3.85 5.22 -2.76
N ALA A 149 2.83 4.37 -2.75
CA ALA A 149 1.50 4.70 -3.28
C ALA A 149 0.70 5.70 -2.42
N MET A 150 1.09 5.91 -1.17
CA MET A 150 0.43 6.85 -0.23
C MET A 150 1.26 8.11 0.03
N TRP A 151 2.39 8.24 -0.65
CA TRP A 151 3.38 9.29 -0.42
C TRP A 151 3.00 10.60 -1.12
#